data_AF-A0A817T2H7-F1
#
_entry.id   AF-A0A817T2H7-F1
#
_cell.length_a   1.000
_cell.length_b   1.000
_cell.length_c   1.000
_cell.angle_alpha   90.00
_cell.angle_beta   90.00
_cell.angle_gamma   90.00
#
_symmetry.space_group_name_H-M   'P 1'
#
loop_
_entity.id
_entity.type
_entity.pdbx_description
1 polymer ?
#
loop_
_entity_poly.entity_id
_entity_poly.type
_entity_poly.pdbx_seq_one_letter_code
_entity_poly.pdbx_strand_id
1 'polypeptide(L)'
;LAHYKKFNEGQTRIVVATKLFECGMNVARANIVFNYDMPENTDTYLDRITRDDGVGAKCLAITFVADGSDAKILNEIQSHFAVQITEMPDEVDMITY
;
A
#
# COMPACT_ATOMS: atom_id res chain seq x y z
N LEU A 1 12.69 -14.27 4.24
CA LEU A 1 12.85 -13.96 5.69
C LEU A 1 14.07 -13.10 6.03
N ALA A 2 15.30 -13.43 5.60
CA ALA A 2 16.49 -12.62 5.96
C ALA A 2 16.41 -11.14 5.53
N HIS A 3 15.92 -10.85 4.32
CA HIS A 3 15.75 -9.48 3.82
C HIS A 3 14.69 -8.68 4.60
N TYR A 4 13.59 -9.35 4.97
CA TYR A 4 12.54 -8.77 5.80
C TYR A 4 13.02 -8.44 7.21
N LYS A 5 13.83 -9.32 7.81
CA LYS A 5 14.44 -9.06 9.12
C LYS A 5 15.31 -7.79 9.10
N LYS A 6 16.13 -7.61 8.06
CA LYS A 6 16.91 -6.38 7.85
C LYS A 6 16.04 -5.13 7.74
N PHE A 7 14.90 -5.22 7.06
CA PHE A 7 13.95 -4.11 6.96
C PHE A 7 13.33 -3.77 8.33
N ASN A 8 12.86 -4.77 9.07
CA ASN A 8 12.29 -4.56 10.41
C ASN A 8 13.33 -4.00 11.40
N GLU A 9 14.59 -4.42 11.28
CA GLU A 9 15.73 -3.89 12.04
C GLU A 9 16.17 -2.49 11.58
N GLY A 10 15.57 -1.93 10.52
CA GLY A 10 15.88 -0.60 9.99
C GLY A 10 17.17 -0.51 9.18
N GLN A 11 17.79 -1.65 8.84
CA GLN A 11 19.00 -1.71 8.01
C GLN A 11 18.70 -1.46 6.53
N THR A 12 17.45 -1.71 6.10
CA THR A 12 16.97 -1.43 4.75
C THR A 12 15.73 -0.55 4.84
N ARG A 13 15.62 0.45 3.96
CA ARG A 13 14.49 1.39 3.91
C ARG A 13 13.40 1.02 2.90
N ILE A 14 13.75 0.21 1.89
CA ILE A 14 12.86 -0.12 0.78
C ILE A 14 12.78 -1.64 0.66
N VAL A 15 11.56 -2.17 0.54
CA VAL A 15 11.30 -3.56 0.23
C VAL A 15 10.40 -3.62 -1.00
N VAL A 16 10.82 -4.41 -1.97
CA VAL A 16 10.01 -4.75 -3.15
C VAL A 16 9.51 -6.17 -2.95
N ALA A 17 8.20 -6.37 -3.04
CA ALA A 17 7.56 -7.66 -2.83
C ALA A 17 6.34 -7.81 -3.75
N THR A 18 6.12 -9.02 -4.26
CA THR A 18 4.95 -9.35 -5.09
C THR A 18 3.74 -9.78 -4.26
N LYS A 19 3.99 -10.48 -3.13
CA LYS A 19 2.96 -10.90 -2.16
C LYS A 19 3.48 -10.79 -0.74
N LEU A 20 2.71 -10.12 0.12
CA LEU A 20 3.09 -9.82 1.51
C LEU A 20 2.59 -10.89 2.49
N PHE A 21 1.32 -11.32 2.36
CA PHE A 21 0.65 -12.21 3.33
C PHE A 21 1.05 -13.67 3.22
N GLU A 22 1.32 -14.17 2.00
CA GLU A 22 1.82 -15.53 1.81
C GLU A 22 3.18 -15.76 2.51
N CYS A 23 3.88 -14.68 2.85
CA CYS A 23 5.17 -14.72 3.55
C CYS A 23 5.09 -14.41 5.05
N GLY A 24 3.90 -14.13 5.61
CA GLY A 24 3.75 -13.75 7.03
C GLY A 24 4.51 -12.47 7.40
N MET A 25 4.69 -11.56 6.45
CA MET A 25 5.48 -10.34 6.63
C MET A 25 4.60 -9.21 7.19
N ASN A 26 4.72 -8.94 8.49
CA ASN A 26 4.14 -7.77 9.15
C ASN A 26 5.02 -6.51 8.94
N VAL A 27 4.69 -5.73 7.92
CA VAL A 27 5.43 -4.51 7.54
C VAL A 27 5.00 -3.27 8.36
N ALA A 28 4.72 -3.44 9.67
CA ALA A 28 4.23 -2.40 10.59
C ALA A 28 5.01 -1.07 10.60
N ARG A 29 6.25 -1.05 10.11
CA ARG A 29 7.11 0.15 10.04
C ARG A 29 7.00 0.95 8.73
N ALA A 30 6.22 0.48 7.75
CA ALA A 30 6.11 1.17 6.47
C ALA A 30 5.05 2.28 6.54
N ASN A 31 5.49 3.53 6.43
CA ASN A 31 4.60 4.70 6.39
C ASN A 31 4.01 4.93 4.98
N ILE A 32 4.66 4.37 3.95
CA ILE A 32 4.27 4.57 2.55
C ILE A 32 4.24 3.22 1.84
N VAL A 33 3.14 2.95 1.13
CA VAL A 33 2.94 1.76 0.30
C VAL A 33 2.81 2.19 -1.16
N PHE A 34 3.59 1.56 -2.03
CA PHE A 34 3.46 1.72 -3.47
C PHE A 34 2.93 0.43 -4.10
N ASN A 35 1.74 0.49 -4.67
CA ASN A 35 1.26 -0.54 -5.60
C ASN A 35 1.78 -0.19 -6.99
N TYR A 36 2.94 -0.76 -7.34
CA TYR A 36 3.55 -0.56 -8.66
C TYR A 36 2.66 -1.15 -9.77
N ASP A 37 2.12 -2.34 -9.54
CA ASP A 37 1.09 -2.97 -10.38
C ASP A 37 -0.23 -2.99 -9.63
N MET A 38 -1.34 -2.73 -10.33
CA MET A 38 -2.68 -2.76 -9.78
C MET A 38 -2.98 -4.15 -9.17
N PRO A 39 -3.54 -4.25 -7.95
CA PRO A 39 -3.94 -5.53 -7.38
C PRO A 39 -5.02 -6.23 -8.20
N GLU A 40 -5.09 -7.55 -8.13
CA GLU A 40 -6.07 -8.34 -8.89
C GLU A 40 -7.52 -8.11 -8.45
N ASN A 41 -7.72 -7.73 -7.19
CA ASN A 41 -9.02 -7.51 -6.58
C ASN A 41 -8.93 -6.64 -5.32
N THR A 42 -10.10 -6.29 -4.81
CA THR A 42 -10.30 -5.45 -3.63
C THR A 42 -9.68 -6.00 -2.36
N ASP A 43 -9.76 -7.32 -2.12
CA ASP A 43 -9.19 -7.96 -0.93
C ASP A 43 -7.67 -7.87 -0.95
N THR A 44 -7.06 -8.14 -2.12
CA THR A 44 -5.61 -8.02 -2.32
C THR A 44 -5.14 -6.59 -2.14
N TYR A 45 -5.94 -5.60 -2.58
CA TYR A 45 -5.65 -4.20 -2.34
C TYR A 45 -5.64 -3.88 -0.85
N LEU A 46 -6.68 -4.28 -0.11
CA LEU A 46 -6.79 -4.05 1.33
C LEU A 46 -5.61 -4.69 2.07
N ASP A 47 -5.29 -5.94 1.77
CA ASP A 47 -4.12 -6.63 2.28
C ASP A 47 -2.86 -5.79 2.05
N ARG A 48 -2.61 -5.35 0.81
CA ARG A 48 -1.42 -4.58 0.48
C ARG A 48 -1.33 -3.23 1.20
N ILE A 49 -2.42 -2.54 1.47
CA ILE A 49 -2.36 -1.22 2.13
C ILE A 49 -2.45 -1.31 3.65
N THR A 50 -2.99 -2.40 4.19
CA THR A 50 -3.18 -2.57 5.63
C THR A 50 -1.83 -2.74 6.31
N ARG A 51 -1.61 -1.92 7.34
CA ARG A 51 -0.45 -1.99 8.23
C ARG A 51 -0.95 -2.17 9.65
N ASP A 52 -0.25 -3.02 10.38
CA ASP A 52 -0.49 -3.20 11.81
C ASP A 52 0.32 -2.13 12.56
N ASP A 53 -0.17 -0.91 12.48
CA ASP A 53 0.36 0.23 13.20
C ASP A 53 -0.64 0.57 14.32
N GLY A 54 -0.16 0.64 15.56
CA GLY A 54 -1.03 0.91 16.71
C GLY A 54 -1.85 2.21 16.53
N VAL A 55 -2.79 2.45 17.45
CA VAL A 55 -3.72 3.59 17.41
C VAL A 55 -3.03 4.91 17.05
N GLY A 56 -3.36 5.46 15.87
CA GLY A 56 -3.01 6.82 15.45
C GLY A 56 -1.85 6.96 14.46
N ALA A 57 -1.28 5.85 13.99
CA ALA A 57 -0.33 5.91 12.89
C ALA A 57 -1.05 6.11 11.55
N LYS A 58 -0.42 6.91 10.70
CA LYS A 58 -0.94 7.33 9.41
C LYS A 58 -0.08 6.70 8.31
N CYS A 59 -0.72 6.36 7.20
CA CYS A 59 -0.12 5.64 6.09
C CYS A 59 -0.58 6.28 4.78
N LEU A 60 0.36 6.44 3.84
CA LEU A 60 0.08 6.86 2.48
C LEU A 60 0.18 5.66 1.53
N ALA A 61 -0.93 5.34 0.85
CA ALA A 61 -0.95 4.36 -0.22
C ALA A 61 -1.03 5.06 -1.58
N ILE A 62 -0.08 4.76 -2.46
CA ILE A 62 -0.04 5.25 -3.84
C ILE A 62 -0.16 4.04 -4.76
N THR A 63 -1.07 4.12 -5.72
CA THR A 63 -1.31 3.03 -6.68
C THR A 63 -1.18 3.57 -8.09
N PHE A 64 -0.35 2.90 -8.88
CA PHE A 64 -0.21 3.24 -10.30
C PHE A 64 -1.33 2.58 -11.10
N VAL A 65 -1.88 3.35 -12.03
CA VAL A 65 -2.96 2.94 -12.93
C VAL A 65 -2.43 3.13 -14.34
N ALA A 66 -2.15 2.03 -15.04
CA ALA A 66 -1.52 2.07 -16.35
C ALA A 66 -2.55 2.08 -17.48
N ASP A 67 -3.67 1.38 -17.31
CA ASP A 67 -4.66 1.17 -18.36
C ASP A 67 -6.12 1.18 -17.89
N GLY A 68 -7.03 0.95 -18.83
CA GLY A 68 -8.47 0.94 -18.57
C GLY A 68 -8.96 -0.26 -17.75
N SER A 69 -8.19 -1.36 -17.66
CA SER A 69 -8.49 -2.46 -16.73
C SER A 69 -8.18 -2.05 -15.30
N ASP A 70 -7.03 -1.43 -15.08
CA ASP A 70 -6.65 -0.92 -13.77
C ASP A 70 -7.68 0.10 -13.26
N ALA A 71 -8.12 1.01 -14.13
CA ALA A 71 -9.14 1.99 -13.77
C ALA A 71 -10.47 1.35 -13.34
N LYS A 72 -10.84 0.19 -13.90
CA LYS A 72 -12.05 -0.55 -13.47
C LYS A 72 -11.87 -1.12 -12.06
N ILE A 73 -10.73 -1.74 -11.79
CA ILE A 73 -10.41 -2.29 -10.46
C ILE A 73 -10.38 -1.15 -9.42
N LEU A 74 -9.84 0.01 -9.78
CA LEU A 74 -9.84 1.19 -8.90
C LEU A 74 -11.26 1.60 -8.52
N ASN A 75 -12.16 1.66 -9.50
CA ASN A 75 -13.56 2.02 -9.28
C ASN A 75 -14.29 0.97 -8.42
N GLU A 76 -13.96 -0.32 -8.58
CA GLU A 76 -14.48 -1.38 -7.72
C GLU A 76 -14.00 -1.21 -6.28
N ILE A 77 -12.71 -0.93 -6.06
CA ILE A 77 -12.13 -0.65 -4.73
C ILE A 77 -12.82 0.55 -4.07
N GLN A 78 -12.94 1.67 -4.80
CA GLN A 78 -13.59 2.89 -4.30
C GLN A 78 -15.05 2.62 -3.90
N SER A 79 -15.78 1.90 -4.75
CA SER A 79 -17.19 1.57 -4.50
C SER A 79 -17.34 0.62 -3.32
N HIS A 80 -16.49 -0.39 -3.22
CA HIS A 80 -16.55 -1.41 -2.17
C HIS A 80 -16.27 -0.84 -0.78
N PHE A 81 -15.26 0.04 -0.66
CA PHE A 81 -14.90 0.65 0.62
C PHE A 81 -15.57 2.00 0.89
N ALA A 82 -16.39 2.50 -0.05
CA ALA A 82 -17.01 3.82 0.01
C ALA A 82 -15.97 4.95 0.23
N VAL A 83 -14.83 4.85 -0.45
CA VAL A 83 -13.72 5.83 -0.38
C VAL A 83 -13.53 6.51 -1.73
N GLN A 84 -13.02 7.73 -1.70
CA GLN A 84 -12.60 8.47 -2.90
C GLN A 84 -11.07 8.46 -2.96
N ILE A 85 -10.52 7.78 -3.95
CA ILE A 85 -9.09 7.76 -4.25
C ILE A 85 -8.85 8.84 -5.30
N THR A 86 -8.26 9.94 -4.86
CA THR A 86 -8.01 11.11 -5.71
C THR A 86 -6.71 10.94 -6.50
N GLU A 87 -6.59 11.69 -7.58
CA GLU A 87 -5.33 11.81 -8.31
C GLU A 87 -4.25 12.39 -7.40
N MET A 88 -3.02 11.92 -7.55
CA MET A 88 -1.90 12.38 -6.75
C MET A 88 -1.65 13.87 -7.04
N PRO A 89 -1.65 14.75 -6.02
CA PRO A 89 -1.38 16.17 -6.21
C PRO A 89 0.10 16.39 -6.54
N ASP A 90 0.41 17.52 -7.18
CA ASP A 90 1.80 17.94 -7.48
C ASP A 90 2.64 18.12 -6.20
N GLU A 91 1.99 18.51 -5.10
CA GLU A 91 2.59 18.69 -3.79
C GLU A 91 1.85 17.85 -2.72
N VAL A 92 2.62 17.09 -1.94
CA VAL A 92 2.10 16.27 -0.83
C VAL A 92 2.64 16.82 0.49
N ASP A 93 1.74 17.24 1.38
CA ASP A 93 2.11 17.68 2.73
C ASP A 93 2.43 16.49 3.63
N MET A 94 3.63 16.49 4.20
CA MET A 94 4.14 15.47 5.13
C MET A 94 3.34 15.35 6.43
N ILE A 95 2.52 16.34 6.80
CA ILE A 95 1.68 16.29 8.03
C ILE A 95 0.37 15.53 7.78
N THR A 96 -0.01 15.35 6.52
CA THR A 96 -1.32 14.80 6.15
C THR A 96 -1.37 13.28 6.36
N TYR A 97 -0.23 12.60 6.26
CA TYR A 97 -0.07 11.16 6.45
C TYR A 97 1.00 10.81 7.51
#